data_AF-A0A227J5C1-F1
#
_entry.id   AF-A0A227J5C1-F1
#
_cell.length_a   1.000
_cell.length_b   1.000
_cell.length_c   1.000
_cell.angle_alpha   90.00
_cell.angle_beta   90.00
_cell.angle_gamma   90.00
#
_symmetry.space_group_name_H-M   'P 1'
#
loop_
_entity.id
_entity.type
_entity.pdbx_description
1 polymer ?
#
loop_
_entity_poly.entity_id
_entity_poly.type
_entity_poly.pdbx_seq_one_letter_code
_entity_poly.pdbx_strand_id
1 'polypeptide(L)'
;QFEQIDYVKWRQLRDNDDTKFIGLTAPNVLFRQPYKSDGSRNDQFEFQENIDDSNNDLLWGSGAFCFAAVSIRAFQEHGWFTHMRGIKQGDYSQGIIVAPTRNKTRINGKNDRDRCPLN
;
A
#
# COMPACT_ATOMS: atom_id res chain seq x y z
N GLN A 1 6.07 4.83 -23.97
CA GLN A 1 4.73 4.86 -23.36
C GLN A 1 4.24 6.29 -23.08
N PHE A 2 5.05 7.18 -22.48
CA PHE A 2 4.64 8.57 -22.13
C PHE A 2 4.86 9.65 -23.21
N GLU A 3 5.06 9.26 -24.47
CA GLU A 3 5.31 10.20 -25.59
C GLU A 3 4.03 10.65 -26.29
N GLN A 4 2.90 9.99 -26.01
CA GLN A 4 1.60 10.31 -26.61
C GLN A 4 1.14 11.73 -26.26
N ILE A 5 0.25 12.28 -27.09
CA ILE A 5 -0.30 13.63 -26.92
C ILE A 5 -1.02 13.79 -25.57
N ASP A 6 -1.65 12.72 -25.07
CA ASP A 6 -2.35 12.72 -23.78
C ASP A 6 -1.44 13.05 -22.59
N TYR A 7 -0.12 12.81 -22.72
CA TYR A 7 0.87 13.06 -21.67
C TYR A 7 1.64 14.38 -21.85
N VAL A 8 1.22 15.29 -22.72
CA VAL A 8 1.90 16.59 -22.91
C VAL A 8 2.04 17.35 -21.58
N LYS A 9 0.96 17.40 -20.76
CA LYS A 9 0.99 18.06 -19.45
C LYS A 9 1.93 17.37 -18.46
N TRP A 10 2.00 16.04 -18.50
CA TRP A 10 2.90 15.25 -17.64
C TRP A 10 4.37 15.51 -17.98
N ARG A 11 4.69 15.61 -19.28
CA ARG A 11 6.05 15.96 -19.73
C ARG A 11 6.42 17.38 -19.30
N GLN A 12 5.53 18.34 -19.52
CA GLN A 12 5.73 19.73 -19.08
C GLN A 12 5.98 19.84 -17.56
N LEU A 13 5.23 19.07 -16.75
CA LEU A 13 5.47 19.00 -15.31
C LEU A 13 6.90 18.51 -15.03
N ARG A 14 7.34 17.42 -15.66
CA ARG A 14 8.67 16.83 -15.44
C ARG A 14 9.83 17.71 -15.91
N ASP A 15 9.60 18.60 -16.87
CA ASP A 15 10.62 19.52 -17.37
C ASP A 15 10.85 20.72 -16.43
N ASN A 16 9.92 20.98 -15.49
CA ASN A 16 10.08 22.04 -14.50
C ASN A 16 11.08 21.65 -13.38
N ASP A 17 11.97 22.56 -12.99
CA ASP A 17 12.96 22.36 -11.92
C ASP A 17 12.31 22.12 -10.54
N ASP A 18 11.12 22.68 -10.31
CA ASP A 18 10.37 22.50 -9.06
C ASP A 18 9.92 21.05 -8.82
N THR A 19 9.90 20.22 -9.87
CA THR A 19 9.42 18.83 -9.80
C THR A 19 10.29 17.93 -8.93
N LYS A 20 11.52 18.35 -8.61
CA LYS A 20 12.39 17.63 -7.64
C LYS A 20 11.80 17.51 -6.24
N PHE A 21 10.82 18.35 -5.88
CA PHE A 21 10.13 18.31 -4.59
C PHE A 21 8.81 17.52 -4.63
N ILE A 22 8.43 16.99 -5.79
CA ILE A 22 7.18 16.25 -5.98
C ILE A 22 7.49 14.75 -5.98
N GLY A 23 6.89 14.02 -5.04
CA GLY A 23 6.90 12.56 -5.00
C GLY A 23 5.53 12.00 -5.35
N LEU A 24 5.48 11.02 -6.24
CA LEU A 24 4.28 10.22 -6.50
C LEU A 24 4.48 8.80 -5.98
N THR A 25 3.48 8.27 -5.30
CA THR A 25 3.48 6.92 -4.74
C THR A 25 2.43 6.07 -5.43
N ALA A 26 2.85 4.93 -5.96
CA ALA A 26 2.00 3.88 -6.49
C ALA A 26 2.72 2.55 -6.23
N PRO A 27 2.01 1.41 -6.10
CA PRO A 27 0.55 1.21 -6.11
C PRO A 27 -0.20 1.65 -4.85
N ASN A 28 -1.53 1.53 -4.85
CA ASN A 28 -2.33 1.66 -3.62
C ASN A 28 -2.10 0.44 -2.71
N VAL A 29 -2.24 0.64 -1.40
CA VAL A 29 -1.92 -0.36 -0.38
C VAL A 29 -3.16 -0.75 0.40
N LEU A 30 -3.33 -2.04 0.69
CA LEU A 30 -4.43 -2.53 1.52
C LEU A 30 -4.22 -2.14 2.98
N PHE A 31 -5.09 -1.30 3.53
CA PHE A 31 -4.97 -0.82 4.91
C PHE A 31 -5.54 -1.80 5.94
N ARG A 32 -6.57 -2.56 5.55
CA ARG A 32 -7.27 -3.47 6.46
C ARG A 32 -7.66 -4.75 5.74
N GLN A 33 -7.58 -5.86 6.45
CA GLN A 33 -8.15 -7.13 6.01
C GLN A 33 -9.67 -7.13 6.14
N PRO A 34 -10.37 -7.85 5.26
CA PRO A 34 -11.81 -7.96 5.34
C PRO A 34 -12.27 -8.66 6.62
N TYR A 35 -13.43 -8.25 7.11
CA TYR A 35 -13.98 -8.79 8.33
C TYR A 35 -14.53 -10.21 8.14
N LYS A 36 -14.25 -11.08 9.11
CA LYS A 36 -14.67 -12.47 9.14
C LYS A 36 -15.43 -12.77 10.43
N SER A 37 -16.36 -13.70 10.33
CA SER A 37 -17.01 -14.34 11.49
C SER A 37 -16.16 -15.51 11.99
N ASP A 38 -14.91 -15.25 12.41
CA ASP A 38 -13.99 -16.26 12.94
C ASP A 38 -13.63 -16.04 14.42
N GLY A 39 -14.32 -15.10 15.07
CA GLY A 39 -14.05 -14.71 16.45
C GLY A 39 -12.84 -13.79 16.63
N SER A 40 -12.22 -13.30 15.54
CA SER A 40 -11.14 -12.29 15.62
C SER A 40 -11.64 -10.92 16.11
N ARG A 41 -12.95 -10.67 16.04
CA ARG A 41 -13.60 -9.43 16.50
C ARG A 41 -14.32 -9.66 17.82
N ASN A 42 -14.21 -8.70 18.73
CA ASN A 42 -14.93 -8.70 20.01
C ASN A 42 -16.19 -7.83 19.94
N ASP A 43 -16.92 -7.97 18.84
CA ASP A 43 -18.11 -7.17 18.56
C ASP A 43 -19.35 -7.97 18.99
N GLN A 44 -20.38 -7.29 19.47
CA GLN A 44 -21.60 -7.95 19.96
C GLN A 44 -22.51 -8.48 18.85
N PHE A 45 -22.06 -8.46 17.60
CA PHE A 45 -22.80 -8.95 16.44
C PHE A 45 -21.90 -9.69 15.47
N GLU A 46 -22.48 -10.67 14.80
CA GLU A 46 -21.80 -11.45 13.78
C GLU A 46 -21.76 -10.64 12.47
N PHE A 47 -20.55 -10.36 11.96
CA PHE A 47 -20.37 -9.64 10.70
C PHE A 47 -19.34 -10.32 9.82
N GLN A 48 -19.73 -10.55 8.58
CA GLN A 48 -18.87 -11.06 7.52
C GLN A 48 -18.93 -10.11 6.32
N GLU A 49 -17.76 -9.62 5.90
CA GLU A 49 -17.64 -8.76 4.72
C GLU A 49 -17.72 -9.62 3.46
N ASN A 50 -18.71 -9.35 2.60
CA ASN A 50 -18.76 -10.00 1.28
C ASN A 50 -17.89 -9.20 0.30
N ILE A 51 -17.02 -9.90 -0.43
CA ILE A 51 -16.11 -9.31 -1.41
C ILE A 51 -16.38 -9.97 -2.74
N ASP A 52 -16.94 -9.20 -3.67
CA ASP A 52 -17.23 -9.63 -5.03
C ASP A 52 -16.14 -9.09 -5.98
N ASP A 53 -15.75 -7.82 -5.81
CA ASP A 53 -14.63 -7.19 -6.51
C ASP A 53 -13.55 -6.69 -5.54
N SER A 54 -12.39 -7.33 -5.60
CA SER A 54 -11.22 -6.96 -4.82
C SER A 54 -10.73 -5.52 -5.01
N ASN A 55 -11.01 -4.89 -6.14
CA ASN A 55 -10.49 -3.54 -6.40
C ASN A 55 -11.34 -2.46 -5.73
N ASN A 56 -12.63 -2.73 -5.53
CA ASN A 56 -13.58 -1.76 -5.02
C ASN A 56 -14.07 -2.10 -3.60
N ASP A 57 -14.15 -3.38 -3.26
CA ASP A 57 -14.71 -3.82 -1.97
C ASP A 57 -13.66 -3.88 -0.85
N LEU A 58 -12.37 -3.85 -1.22
CA LEU A 58 -11.28 -3.81 -0.25
C LEU A 58 -10.92 -2.38 0.12
N LEU A 59 -10.45 -2.21 1.36
CA LEU A 59 -10.00 -0.91 1.86
C LEU A 59 -8.60 -0.56 1.34
N TRP A 60 -8.55 -0.08 0.10
CA TRP A 60 -7.35 0.47 -0.50
C TRP A 60 -7.10 1.89 0.00
N GLY A 61 -5.87 2.16 0.43
CA GLY A 61 -5.40 3.47 0.82
C GLY A 61 -4.22 3.93 -0.03
N SER A 62 -3.97 5.24 -0.01
CA SER A 62 -2.84 5.82 -0.73
C SER A 62 -1.50 5.32 -0.16
N GLY A 63 -0.59 4.93 -1.06
CA GLY A 63 0.79 4.60 -0.72
C GLY A 63 1.59 5.77 -0.13
N ALA A 64 1.05 6.99 -0.13
CA ALA A 64 1.69 8.17 0.46
C ALA A 64 1.83 8.05 1.98
N PHE A 65 0.80 7.54 2.67
CA PHE A 65 0.84 7.33 4.12
C PHE A 65 1.88 6.27 4.50
N CYS A 66 1.93 5.23 3.68
CA CYS A 66 2.94 4.20 3.73
C CYS A 66 4.37 4.79 3.61
N PHE A 67 4.63 5.60 2.59
CA PHE A 67 5.92 6.28 2.43
C PHE A 67 6.25 7.21 3.61
N ALA A 68 5.28 7.98 4.10
CA ALA A 68 5.46 8.86 5.25
C ALA A 68 5.86 8.08 6.51
N ALA A 69 5.24 6.92 6.77
CA ALA A 69 5.61 6.07 7.91
C ALA A 69 7.07 5.57 7.80
N VAL A 70 7.52 5.20 6.60
CA VAL A 70 8.91 4.83 6.31
C VAL A 70 9.86 6.01 6.56
N SER A 71 9.50 7.21 6.12
CA SER A 71 10.31 8.42 6.33
C SER A 71 10.47 8.75 7.81
N ILE A 72 9.38 8.65 8.59
CA ILE A 72 9.41 8.87 10.04
C ILE A 72 10.31 7.83 10.72
N ARG A 73 10.17 6.55 10.37
CA ARG A 73 11.00 5.48 10.92
C ARG A 73 12.49 5.69 10.60
N ALA A 74 12.83 5.98 9.34
CA ALA A 74 14.22 6.22 8.95
C ALA A 74 14.85 7.39 9.71
N PHE A 75 14.08 8.46 9.93
CA PHE A 75 14.51 9.60 10.73
C PHE A 75 14.67 9.22 12.22
N GLN A 76 13.76 8.43 12.79
CA GLN A 76 13.87 7.98 14.19
C GLN A 76 15.08 7.07 14.42
N GLU A 77 15.42 6.20 13.47
CA GLU A 77 16.53 5.23 13.61
C GLU A 77 17.91 5.88 13.40
N HIS A 78 18.03 6.82 12.45
CA HIS A 78 19.33 7.34 12.00
C HIS A 78 19.47 8.86 12.04
N GLY A 79 18.41 9.60 12.36
CA GLY A 79 18.38 11.07 12.30
C GLY A 79 18.44 11.65 10.89
N TRP A 80 18.41 10.78 9.86
CA TRP A 80 18.53 11.13 8.44
C TRP A 80 17.72 10.19 7.55
N PHE A 81 17.35 10.67 6.37
CA PHE A 81 16.47 9.98 5.42
C PHE A 81 17.19 8.97 4.50
N THR A 82 18.38 8.50 4.87
CA THR A 82 19.20 7.64 4.00
C THR A 82 18.64 6.22 3.87
N HIS A 83 17.91 5.75 4.88
CA HIS A 83 17.39 4.38 4.98
C HIS A 83 15.91 4.24 4.56
N MET A 84 15.39 5.11 3.69
CA MET A 84 13.97 5.02 3.26
C MET A 84 13.70 4.01 2.15
N ARG A 85 14.73 3.40 1.55
CA ARG A 85 14.61 2.54 0.36
C ARG A 85 15.27 1.18 0.57
N GLY A 86 14.79 0.19 -0.19
CA GLY A 86 15.40 -1.14 -0.26
C GLY A 86 14.87 -2.10 0.80
N ILE A 87 15.27 -3.37 0.62
CA ILE A 87 15.03 -4.47 1.54
C ILE A 87 16.38 -4.97 2.03
N LYS A 88 16.55 -5.04 3.35
CA LYS A 88 17.68 -5.74 3.97
C LYS A 88 17.19 -7.10 4.42
N GLN A 89 17.77 -8.16 3.88
CA GLN A 89 17.35 -9.52 4.20
C GLN A 89 17.51 -9.80 5.70
N GLY A 90 16.42 -10.24 6.34
CA GLY A 90 16.39 -10.52 7.79
C GLY A 90 16.09 -9.33 8.68
N ASP A 91 15.83 -8.14 8.12
CA ASP A 91 15.49 -6.94 8.87
C ASP A 91 14.20 -6.32 8.33
N TYR A 92 13.27 -6.00 9.23
CA TYR A 92 11.99 -5.34 8.88
C TYR A 92 12.12 -3.80 8.86
N SER A 93 13.34 -3.28 9.01
CA SER A 93 13.70 -1.88 8.90
C SER A 93 13.75 -1.41 7.43
N GLN A 94 14.07 -0.12 7.24
CA GLN A 94 14.25 0.54 5.95
C GLN A 94 12.97 0.86 5.15
N GLY A 95 12.89 0.50 3.87
CA GLY A 95 11.82 0.89 2.95
C GLY A 95 10.61 -0.05 2.92
N ILE A 96 10.55 -1.03 3.82
CA ILE A 96 9.55 -2.10 3.78
C ILE A 96 8.34 -1.73 4.62
N ILE A 97 7.16 -1.99 4.06
CA ILE A 97 5.90 -1.91 4.79
C ILE A 97 5.28 -3.29 4.74
N VAL A 98 5.16 -3.89 5.92
CA VAL A 98 4.51 -5.18 6.05
C VAL A 98 3.03 -4.91 6.12
N ALA A 99 2.32 -5.35 5.08
CA ALA A 99 0.88 -5.28 5.09
C ALA A 99 0.28 -6.23 6.13
N PRO A 100 -0.95 -5.98 6.57
CA PRO A 100 -1.68 -6.94 7.38
C PRO A 100 -2.01 -8.15 6.49
N THR A 101 -1.09 -9.12 6.36
CA THR A 101 -1.27 -10.31 5.51
C THR A 101 -1.40 -11.59 6.33
N ARG A 102 -1.76 -11.49 7.62
CA ARG A 102 -1.88 -12.67 8.48
C ARG A 102 -3.08 -13.58 8.14
N ASN A 103 -4.03 -13.15 7.29
CA ASN A 103 -5.25 -13.89 7.00
C ASN A 103 -5.50 -13.97 5.48
N LYS A 104 -5.65 -15.19 4.96
CA LYS A 104 -6.04 -15.46 3.58
C LYS A 104 -7.42 -14.87 3.31
N THR A 105 -7.60 -14.15 2.21
CA THR A 105 -8.92 -13.60 1.85
C THR A 105 -9.58 -14.51 0.82
N ARG A 106 -10.70 -15.13 1.21
CA ARG A 106 -11.56 -15.89 0.27
C ARG A 106 -12.43 -14.92 -0.51
N ILE A 107 -12.44 -15.07 -1.83
CA ILE A 107 -13.31 -14.31 -2.74
C ILE A 107 -14.22 -15.34 -3.42
N ASN A 108 -15.52 -15.06 -3.46
CA ASN A 108 -16.49 -15.97 -4.07
C ASN A 108 -16.11 -16.24 -5.54
N GLY A 109 -15.94 -17.52 -5.90
CA GLY A 109 -15.60 -17.95 -7.26
C GLY A 109 -14.11 -18.04 -7.63
N LYS A 110 -13.16 -17.75 -6.72
CA LYS A 110 -11.72 -17.97 -6.94
C LYS A 110 -11.07 -18.71 -5.76
N ASN A 111 -10.12 -19.60 -6.05
CA ASN A 111 -9.35 -20.33 -5.03
C ASN A 111 -8.68 -19.35 -4.04
N ASP A 112 -8.55 -19.81 -2.79
CA ASP A 112 -7.93 -19.10 -1.67
C ASP A 112 -6.49 -18.69 -2.04
N ARG A 113 -6.29 -17.40 -2.35
CA ARG A 113 -4.98 -16.85 -2.71
C ARG A 113 -4.62 -15.80 -1.69
N ASP A 114 -3.42 -15.93 -1.12
CA ASP A 114 -2.76 -14.83 -0.41
C ASP A 114 -2.49 -13.74 -1.44
N ARG A 115 -3.36 -12.72 -1.50
CA ARG A 115 -3.13 -11.61 -2.43
C ARG A 115 -2.01 -10.74 -1.90
N CYS A 116 -1.14 -10.32 -2.81
CA CYS A 116 -0.19 -9.25 -2.55
C CYS A 116 -0.99 -8.02 -2.09
N PRO A 117 -0.50 -7.30 -1.07
CA PRO A 117 -1.23 -6.20 -0.43
C PRO A 117 -1.26 -4.90 -1.25
N LEU A 118 -1.03 -5.01 -2.56
CA LEU A 118 -0.79 -3.93 -3.49
C LEU A 118 -1.77 -4.07 -4.67
N ASN A 119 -2.33 -2.95 -5.11
CA ASN A 119 -3.20 -2.85 -6.30
C ASN A 119 -2.56 -2.00 -7.38
#